data_AF-A0A142XQK5-F1
#
_entry.id   AF-A0A142XQK5-F1
#
_cell.length_a   1.000
_cell.length_b   1.000
_cell.length_c   1.000
_cell.angle_alpha   90.00
_cell.angle_beta   90.00
_cell.angle_gamma   90.00
#
_symmetry.space_group_name_H-M   'P 1'
#
loop_
_entity.id
_entity.type
_entity.pdbx_description
1 polymer ?
#
loop_
_entity_poly.entity_id
_entity_poly.type
_entity_poly.pdbx_seq_one_letter_code
_entity_poly.pdbx_strand_id
1 'polypeptide(L)'
;MSVAEELDKLKKMRDDRTITEEQYERAVAELDAERDEARVRGRRRDRDDYDDEECEYRRPRRRDYDDEYEEELSPRELEKKGREWGLFLHLSLFAGHIIPFGGIIVPIIIWQTKKDELPKLDQHGKNAVNWIISSVLYLLICIPLAFVIVGIPLLIALGVLNVVFPIIAAVRANEGRVWRYPLAISFLS
;
A
#
# COMPACT_ATOMS: atom_id res chain seq x y z
N MET A 1 48.60 -15.50 -6.18
CA MET A 1 48.51 -14.03 -6.19
C MET A 1 47.03 -13.69 -6.16
N SER A 2 46.60 -12.77 -5.29
CA SER A 2 45.20 -12.33 -5.23
C SER A 2 44.89 -11.36 -6.37
N VAL A 3 43.66 -11.33 -6.87
CA VAL A 3 43.20 -10.36 -7.90
C VAL A 3 43.54 -8.92 -7.48
N ALA A 4 43.49 -8.63 -6.18
CA ALA A 4 43.86 -7.32 -5.63
C ALA A 4 45.36 -6.98 -5.83
N GLU A 5 46.25 -7.96 -5.77
CA GLU A 5 47.70 -7.78 -5.97
C GLU A 5 48.02 -7.52 -7.45
N GLU A 6 47.29 -8.16 -8.36
CA GLU A 6 47.45 -7.96 -9.80
C GLU A 6 46.96 -6.59 -10.26
N LEU A 7 45.81 -6.14 -9.73
CA LEU A 7 45.30 -4.78 -9.99
C LEU A 7 46.26 -3.69 -9.50
N ASP A 8 46.91 -3.88 -8.35
CA ASP A 8 47.89 -2.93 -7.82
C ASP A 8 49.12 -2.83 -8.73
N LYS A 9 49.62 -3.98 -9.21
CA LYS A 9 50.73 -4.05 -10.17
C LYS A 9 50.38 -3.37 -11.50
N LEU A 10 49.18 -3.59 -12.03
CA LEU A 10 48.71 -2.98 -13.27
C LEU A 10 48.58 -1.45 -13.15
N LYS A 11 48.05 -0.95 -12.01
CA LYS A 11 47.99 0.49 -11.74
C LYS A 11 49.37 1.12 -11.72
N LYS A 12 50.33 0.49 -11.05
CA LYS A 12 51.72 0.95 -11.03
C LYS A 12 52.34 0.98 -12.42
N MET A 13 52.10 -0.06 -13.23
CA MET A 13 52.60 -0.13 -14.61
C MET A 13 52.01 0.96 -15.53
N ARG A 14 50.73 1.28 -15.35
CA ARG A 14 50.06 2.41 -16.03
C ARG A 14 50.67 3.74 -15.58
N ASP A 15 50.85 3.94 -14.28
CA ASP A 15 51.39 5.19 -13.72
C ASP A 15 52.85 5.43 -14.15
N ASP A 16 53.65 4.37 -14.27
CA ASP A 16 55.02 4.39 -14.79
C ASP A 16 55.08 4.50 -16.34
N ARG A 17 53.92 4.65 -17.01
CA ARG A 17 53.74 4.69 -18.49
C ARG A 17 54.35 3.51 -19.24
N THR A 18 54.55 2.39 -18.56
CA THR A 18 55.08 1.16 -19.18
C THR A 18 54.06 0.45 -20.06
N ILE A 19 52.77 0.71 -19.82
CA ILE A 19 51.64 0.23 -20.62
C ILE A 19 50.74 1.41 -20.98
N THR A 20 50.05 1.30 -22.11
CA THR A 20 49.06 2.29 -22.55
C THR A 20 47.73 2.11 -21.83
N GLU A 21 46.89 3.16 -21.77
CA GLU A 21 45.55 3.09 -21.18
C GLU A 21 44.70 1.98 -21.81
N GLU A 22 44.80 1.78 -23.13
CA GLU A 22 44.08 0.71 -23.82
C GLU A 22 44.53 -0.69 -23.36
N GLN A 23 45.82 -0.86 -23.08
CA GLN A 23 46.36 -2.12 -22.57
C GLN A 23 45.96 -2.35 -21.10
N TYR A 24 45.88 -1.29 -20.29
CA TYR A 24 45.40 -1.36 -18.91
C TYR A 24 43.92 -1.78 -18.87
N GLU A 25 43.06 -1.11 -19.64
CA GLU A 25 41.62 -1.41 -19.67
C GLU A 25 41.32 -2.83 -20.16
N ARG A 26 42.06 -3.32 -21.18
CA ARG A 26 41.93 -4.71 -21.64
C ARG A 26 42.34 -5.72 -20.55
N ALA A 27 43.44 -5.46 -19.85
CA ALA A 27 43.92 -6.34 -18.79
C ALA A 27 42.95 -6.38 -17.58
N VAL A 28 42.36 -5.24 -17.23
CA VAL A 28 41.35 -5.18 -16.15
C VAL A 28 40.08 -5.96 -16.55
N ALA A 29 39.63 -5.80 -17.80
CA ALA A 29 38.45 -6.52 -18.29
C ALA A 29 38.65 -8.05 -18.31
N GLU A 30 39.85 -8.52 -18.63
CA GLU A 30 40.21 -9.94 -18.59
C GLU A 30 40.19 -10.50 -17.15
N LEU A 31 40.77 -9.76 -16.20
CA LEU A 31 40.77 -10.15 -14.78
C LEU A 31 39.35 -10.19 -14.18
N ASP A 32 38.49 -9.24 -14.54
CA ASP A 32 37.10 -9.24 -14.10
C ASP A 32 36.31 -10.42 -14.69
N ALA A 33 36.57 -10.79 -15.95
CA ALA A 33 35.96 -11.96 -16.58
C ALA A 33 36.40 -13.28 -15.90
N GLU A 34 37.69 -13.43 -15.58
CA GLU A 34 38.18 -14.60 -14.84
C GLU A 34 37.58 -14.70 -13.43
N ARG A 35 37.43 -13.57 -12.72
CA ARG A 35 36.77 -13.53 -11.40
C ARG A 35 35.31 -13.98 -11.50
N ASP A 36 34.60 -13.51 -12.51
CA ASP A 36 33.19 -13.83 -12.69
C ASP A 36 33.00 -15.31 -13.11
N GLU A 37 33.89 -15.86 -13.94
CA GLU A 37 33.92 -17.30 -14.24
C GLU A 37 34.23 -18.16 -13.02
N ALA A 38 35.20 -17.77 -12.20
CA ALA A 38 35.53 -18.49 -10.96
C ALA A 38 34.34 -18.48 -9.97
N ARG A 39 33.61 -17.36 -9.89
CA ARG A 39 32.38 -17.24 -9.09
C ARG A 39 31.25 -18.13 -9.61
N VAL A 40 31.10 -18.27 -10.93
CA VAL A 40 30.09 -19.14 -11.55
C VAL A 40 30.46 -20.63 -11.40
N ARG A 41 31.74 -21.01 -11.56
CA ARG A 41 32.20 -22.39 -11.34
C ARG A 41 32.05 -22.83 -9.89
N GLY A 42 32.30 -21.95 -8.92
CA GLY A 42 32.04 -22.22 -7.49
C GLY A 42 30.58 -22.59 -7.24
N ARG A 43 29.63 -21.86 -7.84
CA ARG A 43 28.19 -22.15 -7.73
C ARG A 43 27.73 -23.45 -8.39
N ARG A 44 28.42 -23.93 -9.43
CA ARG A 44 28.09 -25.21 -10.08
C ARG A 44 28.61 -26.41 -9.28
N ARG A 45 29.78 -26.29 -8.65
CA ARG A 45 30.40 -27.38 -7.89
C ARG A 45 29.59 -27.79 -6.66
N ASP A 46 28.90 -26.85 -6.01
CA ASP A 46 27.99 -27.13 -4.88
C ASP A 46 26.71 -27.88 -5.28
N ARG A 47 26.41 -27.98 -6.58
CA ARG A 47 25.15 -28.58 -7.08
C ARG A 47 25.29 -30.06 -7.43
N ASP A 48 26.50 -30.54 -7.69
CA ASP A 48 26.74 -31.87 -8.29
C ASP A 48 27.28 -32.92 -7.29
N ASP A 49 27.27 -32.63 -5.98
CA ASP A 49 27.69 -33.54 -4.90
C ASP A 49 26.48 -34.11 -4.12
N TYR A 50 25.53 -34.68 -4.86
CA TYR A 50 24.41 -35.42 -4.30
C TYR A 50 24.06 -36.59 -5.22
N ASP A 51 24.89 -37.62 -5.22
CA ASP A 51 24.43 -38.97 -5.53
C ASP A 51 25.11 -39.97 -4.58
N ASP A 52 24.27 -40.81 -3.97
CA ASP A 52 24.54 -42.08 -3.28
C ASP A 52 25.07 -42.06 -1.82
N GLU A 53 24.14 -42.11 -0.85
CA GLU A 53 23.98 -43.26 0.07
C GLU A 53 22.87 -42.98 1.11
N GLU A 54 21.79 -43.76 1.00
CA GLU A 54 20.67 -43.78 1.95
C GLU A 54 21.03 -44.69 3.14
N CYS A 55 21.27 -44.12 4.33
CA CYS A 55 21.06 -44.82 5.61
C CYS A 55 20.87 -43.84 6.78
N GLU A 56 19.60 -43.72 7.18
CA GLU A 56 19.16 -43.50 8.56
C GLU A 56 19.57 -42.21 9.27
N TYR A 57 19.27 -41.07 8.67
CA TYR A 57 18.55 -40.07 9.46
C TYR A 57 17.14 -40.06 8.90
N ARG A 58 16.17 -40.53 9.69
CA ARG A 58 14.78 -40.13 9.51
C ARG A 58 14.79 -38.62 9.63
N ARG A 59 15.09 -37.93 8.52
CA ARG A 59 14.83 -36.51 8.40
C ARG A 59 13.37 -36.43 8.84
N PRO A 60 13.02 -35.64 9.87
CA PRO A 60 11.65 -35.22 9.93
C PRO A 60 11.39 -34.76 8.50
N ARG A 61 10.34 -35.30 7.85
CA ARG A 61 9.77 -34.56 6.72
C ARG A 61 9.80 -33.14 7.25
N ARG A 62 10.55 -32.24 6.60
CA ARG A 62 10.02 -30.89 6.57
C ARG A 62 8.64 -31.15 5.96
N ARG A 63 7.64 -31.34 6.84
CA ARG A 63 6.60 -30.33 6.96
C ARG A 63 7.36 -29.06 6.63
N ASP A 64 7.37 -28.76 5.33
CA ASP A 64 7.11 -27.40 4.92
C ASP A 64 5.95 -27.06 5.83
N TYR A 65 6.40 -26.40 6.89
CA TYR A 65 5.57 -25.87 7.89
C TYR A 65 4.83 -24.86 7.02
N ASP A 66 3.67 -25.29 6.54
CA ASP A 66 2.51 -24.44 6.40
C ASP A 66 2.19 -23.93 7.82
N ASP A 67 3.18 -23.29 8.47
CA ASP A 67 2.97 -22.16 9.33
C ASP A 67 2.18 -21.23 8.41
N GLU A 68 0.86 -21.33 8.44
CA GLU A 68 0.05 -20.30 9.07
C GLU A 68 0.77 -18.93 9.13
N TYR A 69 1.30 -18.47 8.00
CA TYR A 69 1.82 -17.14 7.84
C TYR A 69 0.59 -16.25 7.91
N GLU A 70 0.35 -15.64 9.06
CA GLU A 70 -0.33 -14.35 9.08
C GLU A 70 0.41 -13.51 8.03
N GLU A 71 -0.23 -13.27 6.89
CA GLU A 71 0.28 -12.43 5.82
C GLU A 71 0.33 -11.00 6.39
N GLU A 72 1.39 -10.70 7.14
CA GLU A 72 1.59 -9.41 7.79
C GLU A 72 1.85 -8.39 6.68
N LEU A 73 0.75 -7.81 6.20
CA LEU A 73 0.70 -6.98 5.01
C LEU A 73 1.74 -5.84 5.11
N SER A 74 2.57 -5.65 4.08
CA SER A 74 3.65 -4.68 4.17
C SER A 74 3.11 -3.27 4.46
N PRO A 75 3.84 -2.39 5.17
CA PRO A 75 3.33 -1.06 5.53
C PRO A 75 2.84 -0.24 4.33
N ARG A 76 3.51 -0.36 3.17
CA ARG A 76 3.12 0.32 1.93
C ARG A 76 1.79 -0.20 1.37
N GLU A 77 1.54 -1.50 1.48
CA GLU A 77 0.29 -2.11 1.04
C GLU A 77 -0.86 -1.76 1.98
N LEU A 78 -0.62 -1.71 3.29
CA LEU A 78 -1.61 -1.23 4.27
C LEU A 78 -2.03 0.21 3.97
N GLU A 79 -1.05 1.07 3.65
CA GLU A 79 -1.34 2.45 3.24
C GLU A 79 -2.13 2.51 1.92
N LYS A 80 -1.73 1.71 0.93
CA LYS A 80 -2.44 1.65 -0.36
C LYS A 80 -3.89 1.19 -0.17
N LYS A 81 -4.11 0.09 0.53
CA LYS A 81 -5.45 -0.42 0.87
C LYS A 81 -6.23 0.61 1.68
N GLY A 82 -5.61 1.28 2.64
CA GLY A 82 -6.25 2.34 3.42
C GLY A 82 -6.79 3.49 2.54
N ARG A 83 -6.02 3.91 1.52
CA ARG A 83 -6.47 4.93 0.55
C ARG A 83 -7.59 4.43 -0.34
N GLU A 84 -7.46 3.22 -0.89
CA GLU A 84 -8.47 2.58 -1.75
C GLU A 84 -9.80 2.39 -1.00
N TRP A 85 -9.75 1.80 0.20
CA TRP A 85 -10.94 1.61 1.03
C TRP A 85 -11.51 2.93 1.57
N GLY A 86 -10.66 3.93 1.85
CA GLY A 86 -11.11 5.27 2.21
C GLY A 86 -11.88 5.94 1.07
N LEU A 87 -11.39 5.82 -0.18
CA LEU A 87 -12.09 6.26 -1.38
C LEU A 87 -13.46 5.56 -1.49
N PHE A 88 -13.49 4.22 -1.43
CA PHE A 88 -14.73 3.45 -1.54
C PHE A 88 -15.72 3.78 -0.42
N LEU A 89 -15.25 3.97 0.79
CA LEU A 89 -16.09 4.35 1.92
C LEU A 89 -16.83 5.67 1.63
N HIS A 90 -16.14 6.73 1.19
CA HIS A 90 -16.81 8.00 0.87
C HIS A 90 -17.73 7.89 -0.35
N LEU A 91 -17.31 7.17 -1.40
CA LEU A 91 -18.16 6.97 -2.58
C LEU A 91 -19.39 6.11 -2.29
N SER A 92 -19.32 5.20 -1.30
CA SER A 92 -20.44 4.34 -0.94
C SER A 92 -21.64 5.11 -0.37
N LEU A 93 -21.46 6.36 0.07
CA LEU A 93 -22.57 7.24 0.45
C LEU A 93 -23.55 7.44 -0.72
N PHE A 94 -23.07 7.34 -1.97
CA PHE A 94 -23.92 7.43 -3.15
C PHE A 94 -24.82 6.22 -3.37
N ALA A 95 -24.59 5.09 -2.69
CA ALA A 95 -25.46 3.92 -2.79
C ALA A 95 -26.93 4.23 -2.47
N GLY A 96 -27.18 5.28 -1.69
CA GLY A 96 -28.53 5.79 -1.39
C GLY A 96 -29.33 6.28 -2.60
N HIS A 97 -28.66 6.60 -3.72
CA HIS A 97 -29.32 7.02 -4.97
C HIS A 97 -29.87 5.85 -5.77
N ILE A 98 -29.39 4.63 -5.51
CA ILE A 98 -29.81 3.40 -6.20
C ILE A 98 -30.73 2.58 -5.30
N ILE A 99 -30.32 2.38 -4.05
CA ILE A 99 -31.02 1.57 -3.06
C ILE A 99 -31.39 2.46 -1.88
N PRO A 100 -32.68 2.53 -1.49
CA PRO A 100 -33.09 3.25 -0.29
C PRO A 100 -32.25 2.84 0.93
N PHE A 101 -31.79 3.82 1.71
CA PHE A 101 -30.89 3.64 2.86
C PHE A 101 -29.48 3.10 2.56
N GLY A 102 -29.16 2.78 1.30
CA GLY A 102 -27.83 2.29 0.90
C GLY A 102 -26.71 3.25 1.30
N GLY A 103 -26.95 4.56 1.23
CA GLY A 103 -25.98 5.60 1.60
C GLY A 103 -25.69 5.71 3.11
N ILE A 104 -26.43 4.97 3.93
CA ILE A 104 -26.18 4.82 5.38
C ILE A 104 -25.56 3.45 5.65
N ILE A 105 -26.20 2.39 5.13
CA ILE A 105 -25.84 1.01 5.45
C ILE A 105 -24.47 0.63 4.88
N VAL A 106 -24.23 0.90 3.59
CA VAL A 106 -23.00 0.48 2.90
C VAL A 106 -21.73 1.10 3.52
N PRO A 107 -21.64 2.43 3.74
CA PRO A 107 -20.44 3.01 4.36
C PRO A 107 -20.19 2.49 5.78
N ILE A 108 -21.25 2.24 6.55
CA ILE A 108 -21.12 1.68 7.90
C ILE A 108 -20.58 0.25 7.84
N ILE A 109 -21.09 -0.60 6.94
CA ILE A 109 -20.57 -1.96 6.77
C ILE A 109 -19.09 -1.93 6.36
N ILE A 110 -18.73 -1.10 5.37
CA ILE A 110 -17.34 -0.94 4.94
C ILE A 110 -16.45 -0.53 6.13
N TRP A 111 -16.88 0.47 6.89
CA TRP A 111 -16.12 0.94 8.04
C TRP A 111 -15.97 -0.14 9.11
N GLN A 112 -17.07 -0.77 9.54
CA GLN A 112 -17.05 -1.73 10.64
C GLN A 112 -16.29 -3.01 10.29
N THR A 113 -16.27 -3.42 9.03
CA THR A 113 -15.54 -4.62 8.59
C THR A 113 -14.04 -4.37 8.39
N LYS A 114 -13.63 -3.13 8.10
CA LYS A 114 -12.24 -2.82 7.70
C LYS A 114 -11.46 -1.93 8.68
N LYS A 115 -12.12 -1.30 9.65
CA LYS A 115 -11.45 -0.38 10.60
C LYS A 115 -10.38 -1.04 11.46
N ASP A 116 -10.57 -2.32 11.80
CA ASP A 116 -9.65 -3.06 12.68
C ASP A 116 -8.41 -3.55 11.89
N GLU A 117 -8.58 -3.84 10.59
CA GLU A 117 -7.49 -4.18 9.66
C GLU A 117 -6.70 -2.95 9.18
N LEU A 118 -7.37 -1.81 9.00
CA LEU A 118 -6.83 -0.62 8.36
C LEU A 118 -6.94 0.60 9.30
N PRO A 119 -5.94 0.85 10.18
CA PRO A 119 -6.01 1.93 11.17
C PRO A 119 -6.28 3.32 10.57
N LYS A 120 -5.76 3.60 9.37
CA LYS A 120 -6.01 4.88 8.66
C LYS A 120 -7.47 5.01 8.19
N LEU A 121 -8.17 3.90 7.98
CA LEU A 121 -9.57 3.90 7.55
C LEU A 121 -10.51 4.34 8.68
N ASP A 122 -10.17 4.03 9.93
CA ASP A 122 -11.04 4.33 11.07
C ASP A 122 -11.43 5.81 11.14
N GLN A 123 -10.47 6.71 10.94
CA GLN A 123 -10.73 8.14 10.94
C GLN A 123 -11.63 8.59 9.78
N HIS A 124 -11.49 7.99 8.60
CA HIS A 124 -12.38 8.27 7.46
C HIS A 124 -13.80 7.81 7.77
N GLY A 125 -13.95 6.64 8.38
CA GLY A 125 -15.25 6.09 8.80
C GLY A 125 -15.93 6.96 9.85
N LYS A 126 -15.22 7.37 10.91
CA LYS A 126 -15.74 8.31 11.91
C LYS A 126 -16.23 9.62 11.27
N ASN A 127 -15.46 10.21 10.37
CA ASN A 127 -15.84 11.44 9.67
C ASN A 127 -17.07 11.23 8.77
N ALA A 128 -17.14 10.11 8.06
CA ALA A 128 -18.30 9.77 7.22
C ALA A 128 -19.57 9.55 8.06
N VAL A 129 -19.47 8.84 9.20
CA VAL A 129 -20.60 8.63 10.11
C VAL A 129 -21.05 9.93 10.77
N ASN A 130 -20.11 10.78 11.20
CA ASN A 130 -20.44 12.12 11.69
C ASN A 130 -21.23 12.92 10.64
N TRP A 131 -20.84 12.86 9.36
CA TRP A 131 -21.58 13.50 8.27
C TRP A 131 -22.95 12.87 8.01
N ILE A 132 -23.07 11.53 8.01
CA ILE A 132 -24.33 10.82 7.83
C ILE A 132 -25.33 11.24 8.93
N ILE A 133 -24.91 11.18 10.20
CA ILE A 133 -25.77 11.55 11.33
C ILE A 133 -26.17 13.02 11.24
N SER A 134 -25.20 13.91 10.97
CA SER A 134 -25.48 15.34 10.83
C SER A 134 -26.47 15.63 9.69
N SER A 135 -26.27 15.00 8.53
CA SER A 135 -27.13 15.17 7.35
C SER A 135 -28.55 14.66 7.59
N VAL A 136 -28.70 13.53 8.29
CA VAL A 136 -30.01 13.02 8.70
C VAL A 136 -30.70 14.00 9.66
N LEU A 137 -29.99 14.54 10.64
CA LEU A 137 -30.55 15.56 11.54
C LEU A 137 -30.98 16.82 10.79
N TYR A 138 -30.15 17.31 9.86
CA TYR A 138 -30.49 18.45 9.01
C TYR A 138 -31.72 18.18 8.15
N LEU A 139 -31.83 16.97 7.58
CA LEU A 139 -32.99 16.55 6.81
C LEU A 139 -34.26 16.56 7.68
N LEU A 140 -34.20 15.98 8.88
CA LEU A 140 -35.32 15.95 9.83
C LEU A 140 -35.80 17.35 10.24
N ILE A 141 -34.90 18.33 10.32
CA ILE A 141 -35.24 19.73 10.59
C ILE A 141 -35.80 20.42 9.33
N CYS A 142 -35.26 20.13 8.15
CA CYS A 142 -35.68 20.80 6.91
C CYS A 142 -37.08 20.35 6.44
N ILE A 143 -37.49 19.10 6.71
CA ILE A 143 -38.83 18.59 6.35
C ILE A 143 -39.98 19.45 6.91
N PRO A 144 -40.09 19.72 8.24
CA PRO A 144 -41.14 20.58 8.76
C PRO A 144 -41.03 22.02 8.26
N LEU A 145 -39.81 22.54 8.07
CA LEU A 145 -39.58 23.88 7.51
C LEU A 145 -40.05 23.99 6.05
N ALA A 146 -40.10 22.89 5.30
CA ALA A 146 -40.54 22.89 3.91
C ALA A 146 -42.04 23.24 3.78
N PHE A 147 -42.86 22.94 4.80
CA PHE A 147 -44.27 23.34 4.84
C PHE A 147 -44.46 24.87 4.93
N VAL A 148 -43.42 25.60 5.34
CA VAL A 148 -43.40 27.07 5.41
C VAL A 148 -42.61 27.66 4.21
N ILE A 149 -42.38 26.87 3.15
CA ILE A 149 -41.62 27.21 1.92
C ILE A 149 -40.11 27.41 2.14
N VAL A 150 -39.68 27.92 3.30
CA VAL A 150 -38.27 28.17 3.66
C VAL A 150 -37.43 26.88 3.65
N GLY A 151 -38.02 25.71 3.93
CA GLY A 151 -37.28 24.45 3.90
C GLY A 151 -36.88 23.98 2.51
N ILE A 152 -37.56 24.41 1.44
CA ILE A 152 -37.24 23.99 0.06
C ILE A 152 -35.81 24.38 -0.35
N PRO A 153 -35.37 25.65 -0.25
CA PRO A 153 -33.99 26.01 -0.59
C PRO A 153 -32.96 25.32 0.32
N LEU A 154 -33.29 25.07 1.59
CA LEU A 154 -32.42 24.33 2.52
C LEU A 154 -32.25 22.87 2.10
N LEU A 155 -33.32 22.20 1.67
CA LEU A 155 -33.27 20.83 1.14
C LEU A 155 -32.41 20.75 -0.12
N ILE A 156 -32.52 21.73 -1.03
CA ILE A 156 -31.68 21.81 -2.24
C ILE A 156 -30.20 21.96 -1.83
N ALA A 157 -29.90 22.90 -0.94
CA ALA A 157 -28.54 23.09 -0.45
C ALA A 157 -27.99 21.83 0.22
N LEU A 158 -28.78 21.18 1.08
CA LEU A 158 -28.40 19.92 1.74
C LEU A 158 -28.16 18.80 0.72
N GLY A 159 -28.97 18.71 -0.34
CA GLY A 159 -28.77 17.77 -1.44
C GLY A 159 -27.43 17.99 -2.16
N VAL A 160 -27.11 19.24 -2.49
CA VAL A 160 -25.81 19.60 -3.11
C VAL A 160 -24.64 19.23 -2.20
N LEU A 161 -24.73 19.54 -0.90
CA LEU A 161 -23.68 19.20 0.07
C LEU A 161 -23.48 17.68 0.21
N ASN A 162 -24.55 16.90 0.18
CA ASN A 162 -24.51 15.43 0.20
C ASN A 162 -23.88 14.82 -1.07
N VAL A 163 -23.68 15.60 -2.12
CA VAL A 163 -22.92 15.18 -3.31
C VAL A 163 -21.49 15.71 -3.26
N VAL A 164 -21.32 17.00 -3.03
CA VAL A 164 -20.01 17.65 -3.11
C VAL A 164 -19.07 17.14 -2.02
N PHE A 165 -19.55 17.00 -0.78
CA PHE A 165 -18.67 16.61 0.32
C PHE A 165 -18.13 15.18 0.20
N PRO A 166 -18.94 14.14 -0.10
CA PRO A 166 -18.40 12.79 -0.31
C PRO A 166 -17.41 12.71 -1.47
N ILE A 167 -17.60 13.48 -2.56
CA ILE A 167 -16.62 13.54 -3.66
C ILE A 167 -15.29 14.12 -3.18
N ILE A 168 -15.31 15.26 -2.46
CA ILE A 168 -14.09 15.86 -1.93
C ILE A 168 -13.41 14.90 -0.95
N ALA A 169 -14.18 14.30 -0.05
CA ALA A 169 -13.66 13.34 0.93
C ALA A 169 -13.03 12.12 0.25
N ALA A 170 -13.66 11.60 -0.81
CA ALA A 170 -13.16 10.50 -1.61
C ALA A 170 -11.82 10.84 -2.28
N VAL A 171 -11.74 12.00 -2.95
CA VAL A 171 -10.50 12.46 -3.59
C VAL A 171 -9.39 12.63 -2.56
N ARG A 172 -9.68 13.26 -1.41
CA ARG A 172 -8.70 13.44 -0.33
C ARG A 172 -8.26 12.11 0.29
N ALA A 173 -9.17 11.15 0.44
CA ALA A 173 -8.82 9.81 0.90
C ALA A 173 -7.87 9.08 -0.06
N ASN A 174 -8.07 9.26 -1.38
CA ASN A 174 -7.17 8.72 -2.40
C ASN A 174 -5.77 9.37 -2.36
N GLU A 175 -5.66 10.62 -1.91
CA GLU A 175 -4.37 11.28 -1.60
C GLU A 175 -3.75 10.80 -0.27
N GLY A 176 -4.44 9.97 0.50
CA GLY A 176 -4.02 9.56 1.85
C GLY A 176 -4.23 10.63 2.93
N ARG A 177 -5.07 11.63 2.65
CA ARG A 177 -5.38 12.71 3.60
C ARG A 177 -6.77 12.51 4.19
N VAL A 178 -6.85 12.57 5.52
CA VAL A 178 -8.12 12.62 6.21
C VAL A 178 -8.75 13.99 6.03
N TRP A 179 -9.96 14.03 5.47
CA TRP A 179 -10.75 15.24 5.36
C TRP A 179 -11.97 15.17 6.29
N ARG A 180 -12.20 16.25 7.04
CA ARG A 180 -13.36 16.40 7.91
C ARG A 180 -14.42 17.20 7.16
N TYR A 181 -15.65 16.70 7.20
CA TYR A 181 -16.82 17.37 6.63
C TYR A 181 -17.07 18.68 7.40
N PRO A 182 -16.98 19.87 6.77
CA PRO A 182 -17.01 21.16 7.48
C PRO A 182 -18.28 21.42 8.30
N LEU A 183 -19.40 20.85 7.88
CA LEU A 183 -20.70 20.97 8.55
C LEU A 183 -21.09 19.68 9.30
N ALA A 184 -20.15 18.75 9.51
CA ALA A 184 -20.44 17.59 10.34
C ALA A 184 -20.23 17.93 11.82
N ILE A 185 -21.20 17.54 12.63
CA ILE A 185 -21.11 17.54 14.08
C ILE A 185 -20.24 16.34 14.49
N SER A 186 -19.23 16.57 15.33
CA SER A 186 -18.29 15.54 15.80
C SER A 186 -18.91 14.71 16.93
N PHE A 187 -19.64 13.65 16.60
CA PHE A 187 -20.11 12.67 17.56
C PHE A 187 -19.02 11.66 17.94
N LEU A 188 -18.21 11.29 16.96
CA LEU A 188 -17.12 10.35 17.09
C LEU A 188 -15.78 11.07 16.89
N SER A 189 -14.86 10.90 17.84
CA SER A 189 -13.52 11.49 17.85
C SER A 189 -12.42 10.51 17.52
#